data_AF-A0A1F5BD60-F1
#
_entry.id   AF-A0A1F5BD60-F1
#
_cell.length_a   1.000
_cell.length_b   1.000
_cell.length_c   1.000
_cell.angle_alpha   90.00
_cell.angle_beta   90.00
_cell.angle_gamma   90.00
#
_symmetry.space_group_name_H-M   'P 1'
#
loop_
_entity.id
_entity.type
_entity.pdbx_description
1 polymer ?
#
loop_
_entity_poly.entity_id
_entity_poly.type
_entity_poly.pdbx_seq_one_letter_code
_entity_poly.pdbx_strand_id
1 'polypeptide(L)'
;MTGDIRECRNGHRVCPDCSVACRVCGAALCVLCDLTRCSVCQGVVCRSCQVFCHFHRQPVCREHVVVCQVCGVKGCVQCLSLCPGCGKYFCRAHYDKGRNLCAACQKKDLPEAATCPYCQKPISRKSAKFCPGCGQKF
;
A
#
# COMPACT_ATOMS: atom_id res chain seq x y z
N MET A 1 -37.57 -24.30 -12.50
CA MET A 1 -36.46 -23.59 -11.83
C MET A 1 -35.98 -22.51 -12.79
N THR A 2 -36.54 -21.31 -12.69
CA THR A 2 -36.11 -20.17 -13.52
C THR A 2 -34.76 -19.73 -12.96
N GLY A 3 -33.67 -20.13 -13.61
CA GLY A 3 -32.33 -19.70 -13.21
C GLY A 3 -32.27 -18.18 -13.22
N ASP A 4 -31.78 -17.59 -12.13
CA ASP A 4 -31.71 -16.13 -11.96
C ASP A 4 -30.66 -15.56 -12.94
N ILE A 5 -31.12 -15.22 -14.14
CA ILE A 5 -30.27 -14.65 -15.19
C ILE A 5 -30.10 -13.16 -14.90
N ARG A 6 -28.86 -12.73 -14.70
CA ARG A 6 -28.48 -11.33 -14.46
C ARG A 6 -27.70 -10.76 -15.64
N GLU A 7 -27.70 -9.44 -15.74
CA GLU A 7 -26.87 -8.74 -16.71
C GLU A 7 -25.48 -8.47 -16.12
N CYS A 8 -24.43 -8.81 -16.87
CA CYS A 8 -23.06 -8.46 -16.51
C CYS A 8 -22.77 -6.99 -16.87
N ARG A 9 -21.67 -6.43 -16.36
CA ARG A 9 -21.28 -5.03 -16.59
C ARG A 9 -21.19 -4.60 -18.06
N ASN A 10 -20.96 -5.54 -18.97
CA ASN A 10 -20.86 -5.28 -20.41
C ASN A 10 -22.16 -5.61 -21.17
N GLY A 11 -23.28 -5.86 -20.46
CA GLY A 11 -24.59 -6.11 -21.08
C GLY A 11 -24.91 -7.57 -21.41
N HIS A 12 -24.04 -8.52 -21.06
CA HIS A 12 -24.32 -9.94 -21.33
C HIS A 12 -25.27 -10.53 -20.30
N ARG A 13 -26.28 -11.27 -20.75
CA ARG A 13 -27.16 -12.08 -19.90
C ARG A 13 -26.46 -13.36 -19.48
N VAL A 14 -26.26 -13.54 -18.18
CA VAL A 14 -25.48 -14.65 -17.64
C VAL A 14 -26.13 -15.27 -16.42
N CYS A 15 -25.98 -16.59 -16.30
CA CYS A 15 -26.40 -17.30 -15.11
C CYS A 15 -25.43 -17.02 -13.93
N PRO A 16 -25.84 -17.36 -12.70
CA PRO A 16 -25.02 -17.14 -11.52
C PRO A 16 -23.67 -17.86 -11.58
N ASP A 17 -23.62 -19.05 -12.20
CA ASP A 17 -22.43 -19.89 -12.33
C ASP A 17 -21.41 -19.32 -13.33
N CYS A 18 -21.88 -18.72 -14.43
CA CYS A 18 -21.04 -18.09 -15.44
C CYS A 18 -20.64 -16.65 -15.11
N SER A 19 -20.83 -16.19 -13.87
CA SER A 19 -20.54 -14.82 -13.46
C SER A 19 -19.81 -14.73 -12.12
N VAL A 20 -18.87 -13.79 -12.06
CA VAL A 20 -18.07 -13.45 -10.87
C VAL A 20 -18.24 -11.98 -10.54
N ALA A 21 -18.24 -11.64 -9.25
CA ALA A 21 -18.32 -10.26 -8.82
C ALA A 21 -16.96 -9.56 -8.92
N CYS A 22 -16.93 -8.34 -9.44
CA CYS A 22 -15.79 -7.45 -9.32
C CYS A 22 -15.51 -7.20 -7.83
N ARG A 23 -14.30 -7.52 -7.36
CA ARG A 23 -13.92 -7.36 -5.94
C ARG A 23 -14.12 -5.94 -5.41
N VAL A 24 -13.97 -4.96 -6.29
CA VAL A 24 -13.93 -3.53 -5.92
C VAL A 24 -15.31 -2.87 -5.91
N CYS A 25 -16.22 -3.28 -6.79
CA CYS A 25 -17.50 -2.60 -6.97
C CYS A 25 -18.71 -3.54 -6.99
N GLY A 26 -18.51 -4.83 -6.78
CA GLY A 26 -19.57 -5.84 -6.75
C GLY A 26 -20.23 -6.17 -8.10
N ALA A 27 -20.00 -5.37 -9.15
CA ALA A 27 -20.61 -5.58 -10.45
C ALA A 27 -20.33 -6.98 -11.00
N ALA A 28 -21.35 -7.63 -11.56
CA ALA A 28 -21.24 -8.95 -12.17
C ALA A 28 -20.39 -8.87 -13.45
N LEU A 29 -19.45 -9.80 -13.60
CA LEU A 29 -18.60 -9.98 -14.76
C LEU A 29 -18.78 -11.41 -15.24
N CYS A 30 -19.15 -11.59 -16.51
CA CYS A 30 -19.23 -12.94 -17.04
C CYS A 30 -17.85 -13.47 -17.40
N VAL A 31 -17.70 -14.80 -17.41
CA VAL A 31 -16.45 -15.49 -17.79
C VAL A 31 -16.00 -15.21 -19.22
N LEU A 32 -16.92 -14.77 -20.09
CA LEU A 32 -16.64 -14.38 -21.48
C LEU A 32 -16.16 -12.91 -21.61
N CYS A 33 -16.29 -12.11 -20.55
CA CYS A 33 -15.68 -10.79 -20.54
C CYS A 33 -14.18 -10.92 -20.27
N ASP A 34 -13.39 -9.93 -20.70
CA ASP A 34 -11.97 -9.85 -20.36
C ASP A 34 -11.80 -9.71 -18.83
N LEU A 35 -11.63 -10.86 -18.17
CA LEU A 35 -11.49 -10.96 -16.73
C LEU A 35 -10.04 -10.71 -16.35
N THR A 36 -9.80 -9.55 -15.75
CA THR A 36 -8.48 -9.20 -15.23
C THR A 36 -8.40 -9.51 -13.74
N ARG A 37 -7.21 -9.94 -13.28
CA ARG A 37 -6.94 -10.25 -11.87
C ARG A 37 -5.94 -9.25 -11.32
N CYS A 38 -6.21 -8.76 -10.12
CA CYS A 38 -5.26 -7.92 -9.40
C CYS A 38 -3.98 -8.71 -9.10
N SER A 39 -2.82 -8.22 -9.53
CA SER A 39 -1.54 -8.89 -9.27
C SER A 39 -1.17 -9.00 -7.79
N VAL A 40 -1.80 -8.19 -6.92
CA VAL A 40 -1.55 -8.18 -5.47
C VAL A 40 -2.44 -9.17 -4.71
N CYS A 41 -3.76 -9.16 -4.96
CA CYS A 41 -4.72 -9.97 -4.20
C CYS A 41 -5.42 -11.07 -5.00
N GLN A 42 -5.09 -11.23 -6.29
CA GLN A 42 -5.66 -12.20 -7.23
C GLN A 42 -7.18 -12.10 -7.48
N GLY A 43 -7.83 -11.10 -6.86
CA GLY A 43 -9.24 -10.82 -7.03
C GLY A 43 -9.58 -10.33 -8.44
N VAL A 44 -10.71 -10.82 -8.96
CA VAL A 44 -11.23 -10.40 -10.27
C VAL A 44 -11.67 -8.94 -10.21
N VAL A 45 -11.24 -8.16 -11.20
CA VAL A 45 -11.55 -6.74 -11.33
C VAL A 45 -12.07 -6.42 -12.72
N CYS A 46 -13.04 -5.52 -12.76
CA CYS A 46 -13.54 -4.98 -14.01
C CYS A 46 -12.58 -3.94 -14.60
N ARG A 47 -12.71 -3.66 -15.90
CA ARG A 47 -11.91 -2.68 -16.63
C ARG A 47 -11.86 -1.28 -16.00
N SER A 48 -12.95 -0.84 -15.37
CA SER A 48 -13.02 0.47 -14.70
C SER A 48 -12.42 0.48 -13.30
N CYS A 49 -12.24 -0.68 -12.66
CA CYS A 49 -11.69 -0.80 -11.32
C CYS A 49 -10.21 -1.24 -11.30
N GLN A 50 -9.69 -1.68 -12.45
CA GLN A 50 -8.27 -1.94 -12.62
C GLN A 50 -7.49 -0.64 -12.88
N VAL A 51 -6.24 -0.64 -12.45
CA VAL A 51 -5.21 0.33 -12.78
C VAL A 51 -3.94 -0.45 -13.08
N PHE A 52 -3.10 0.03 -13.98
CA PHE A 52 -1.82 -0.62 -14.25
C PHE A 52 -0.73 -0.06 -13.32
N CYS A 53 0.02 -0.96 -12.68
CA CYS A 53 1.21 -0.56 -11.95
C CYS A 53 2.28 -0.08 -12.93
N HIS A 54 2.84 1.11 -12.72
CA HIS A 54 3.89 1.66 -13.58
C HIS A 54 5.13 0.75 -13.67
N PHE A 55 5.46 0.01 -12.61
CA PHE A 55 6.71 -0.73 -12.50
C PHE A 55 6.68 -2.11 -13.17
N HIS A 56 5.59 -2.87 -13.01
CA HIS A 56 5.47 -4.23 -13.57
C HIS A 56 4.39 -4.36 -14.65
N ARG A 57 3.66 -3.28 -14.97
CA ARG A 57 2.65 -3.20 -16.05
C ARG A 57 1.53 -4.24 -15.98
N GLN A 58 1.27 -4.80 -14.80
CA GLN A 58 0.15 -5.73 -14.58
C GLN A 58 -1.06 -4.99 -13.98
N PRO A 59 -2.28 -5.48 -14.18
CA PRO A 59 -3.49 -4.92 -13.57
C PRO A 59 -3.48 -5.09 -12.05
N VAL A 60 -3.89 -4.03 -11.37
CA VAL A 60 -4.00 -3.94 -9.91
C VAL A 60 -5.34 -3.31 -9.60
N CYS A 61 -6.06 -3.83 -8.61
CA CYS A 61 -7.29 -3.19 -8.17
C CYS A 61 -7.00 -1.82 -7.55
N ARG A 62 -7.90 -0.85 -7.73
CA ARG A 62 -7.70 0.53 -7.22
C ARG A 62 -7.37 0.62 -5.71
N GLU A 63 -7.75 -0.37 -4.92
CA GLU A 63 -7.45 -0.44 -3.48
C GLU A 63 -5.98 -0.76 -3.16
N HIS A 64 -5.29 -1.49 -4.06
CA HIS A 64 -3.87 -1.82 -3.89
C HIS A 64 -2.95 -0.88 -4.68
N VAL A 65 -3.51 0.20 -5.24
CA VAL A 65 -2.76 1.22 -5.97
C VAL A 65 -2.48 2.38 -5.03
N VAL A 66 -1.21 2.78 -5.00
CA VAL A 66 -0.70 3.90 -4.23
C VAL A 66 0.09 4.82 -5.15
N VAL A 67 0.32 6.04 -4.69
CA VAL A 67 1.05 7.07 -5.43
C VAL A 67 2.33 7.44 -4.71
N CYS A 68 3.39 7.68 -5.46
CA CYS A 68 4.58 8.28 -4.89
C CYS A 68 4.27 9.73 -4.53
N GLN A 69 4.47 10.11 -3.27
CA GLN A 69 4.18 11.47 -2.81
C GLN A 69 5.02 12.56 -3.49
N VAL A 70 6.16 12.19 -4.08
CA VAL A 70 7.10 13.15 -4.68
C VAL A 70 6.84 13.36 -6.18
N CYS A 71 6.76 12.28 -6.97
CA CYS A 71 6.58 12.38 -8.43
C CYS A 71 5.20 11.98 -8.94
N GLY A 72 4.28 11.55 -8.06
CA GLY A 72 2.91 11.19 -8.44
C GLY A 72 2.77 9.85 -9.19
N VAL A 73 3.86 9.10 -9.43
CA VAL A 73 3.79 7.82 -10.14
C VAL A 73 2.88 6.84 -9.41
N LYS A 74 1.96 6.23 -10.14
CA LYS A 74 1.05 5.19 -9.64
C LYS A 74 1.74 3.83 -9.68
N GLY A 75 1.77 3.14 -8.56
CA GLY A 75 2.23 1.75 -8.48
C GLY A 75 1.45 0.98 -7.44
N CYS A 76 1.69 -0.33 -7.36
CA CYS A 76 1.07 -1.14 -6.33
C CYS A 76 1.80 -0.99 -4.99
N VAL A 77 1.12 -1.40 -3.92
CA VAL A 77 1.69 -1.46 -2.55
C VAL A 77 2.94 -2.36 -2.43
N GLN A 78 3.19 -3.24 -3.41
CA GLN A 78 4.41 -4.07 -3.45
C GLN A 78 5.60 -3.37 -4.14
N CYS A 79 5.34 -2.39 -5.02
CA CYS A 79 6.40 -1.67 -5.75
C CYS A 79 6.79 -0.33 -5.12
N LEU A 80 5.90 0.27 -4.31
CA LEU A 80 6.20 1.46 -3.54
C LEU A 80 6.41 1.09 -2.07
N SER A 81 7.30 1.82 -1.41
CA SER A 81 7.61 1.62 -0.01
C SER A 81 6.86 2.64 0.85
N LEU A 82 6.24 2.17 1.92
CA LEU A 82 5.62 3.00 2.95
C LEU A 82 6.71 3.54 3.87
N CYS A 83 6.82 4.86 4.00
CA CYS A 83 7.75 5.48 4.93
C CYS A 83 7.16 5.51 6.35
N PRO A 84 7.75 4.81 7.35
CA PRO A 84 7.26 4.78 8.72
C PRO A 84 7.26 6.18 9.37
N GLY A 85 8.19 7.05 8.98
CA GLY A 85 8.28 8.41 9.54
C GLY A 85 7.17 9.38 9.11
N CYS A 86 6.41 9.09 8.04
CA CYS A 86 5.34 9.98 7.58
C CYS A 86 4.07 9.28 7.09
N GLY A 87 4.03 7.95 7.02
CA GLY A 87 2.87 7.17 6.58
C GLY A 87 2.54 7.28 5.09
N LYS A 88 3.46 7.81 4.26
CA LYS A 88 3.24 8.01 2.81
C LYS A 88 4.06 7.02 1.98
N TYR A 89 3.62 6.79 0.75
CA TYR A 89 4.27 5.89 -0.20
C TYR A 89 5.27 6.61 -1.11
N PHE A 90 6.38 5.93 -1.40
CA PHE A 90 7.47 6.46 -2.22
C PHE A 90 7.97 5.39 -3.20
N CYS A 91 8.30 5.80 -4.42
CA CYS A 91 8.98 4.92 -5.37
C CYS A 91 10.44 4.71 -4.97
N ARG A 92 11.09 3.71 -5.59
CA ARG A 92 12.49 3.36 -5.33
C ARG A 92 13.47 4.53 -5.47
N ALA A 93 13.18 5.51 -6.33
CA ALA A 93 14.01 6.70 -6.49
C ALA A 93 13.90 7.70 -5.33
N HIS A 94 12.79 7.69 -4.58
CA HIS A 94 12.51 8.63 -3.48
C HIS A 94 12.46 7.95 -2.11
N TYR A 95 12.87 6.68 -2.04
CA TYR A 95 12.88 5.88 -0.83
C TYR A 95 14.25 5.23 -0.63
N ASP A 96 14.83 5.43 0.55
CA ASP A 96 16.06 4.74 0.92
C ASP A 96 15.72 3.44 1.66
N LYS A 97 16.05 2.32 1.03
CA LYS A 97 15.79 0.99 1.60
C LYS A 97 16.70 0.67 2.79
N GLY A 98 17.93 1.22 2.82
CA GLY A 98 18.90 0.96 3.89
C GLY A 98 18.48 1.58 5.22
N ARG A 99 17.91 2.79 5.16
CA ARG A 99 17.39 3.55 6.31
C ARG A 99 15.91 3.33 6.55
N ASN A 100 15.21 2.67 5.62
CA ASN A 100 13.76 2.47 5.64
C ASN A 100 12.99 3.81 5.79
N LEU A 101 13.44 4.86 5.08
CA LEU A 101 12.90 6.23 5.19
C LEU A 101 12.93 6.98 3.85
N CYS A 102 11.97 7.88 3.65
CA CYS A 102 11.99 8.82 2.52
C CYS A 102 13.03 9.94 2.73
N ALA A 103 13.46 10.58 1.65
CA ALA A 103 14.50 11.61 1.69
C ALA A 103 14.18 12.78 2.66
N ALA A 104 12.90 13.15 2.80
CA ALA A 104 12.48 14.20 3.74
C ALA A 104 12.57 13.73 5.20
N CYS A 105 12.16 12.50 5.50
CA CYS A 105 12.23 11.94 6.85
C CYS A 105 13.66 11.57 7.29
N GLN A 106 14.59 11.40 6.35
CA GLN A 106 16.01 11.23 6.68
C GLN A 106 16.66 12.52 7.18
N LYS A 107 16.25 13.67 6.64
CA LYS A 107 16.79 14.99 7.03
C LYS A 107 16.20 15.49 8.35
N LYS A 108 15.01 15.01 8.69
CA LYS A 108 14.53 15.14 10.06
C LYS A 108 15.34 14.13 10.84
N ASP A 109 16.19 14.59 11.76
CA ASP A 109 16.70 13.78 12.87
C ASP A 109 15.45 13.20 13.58
N LEU A 110 14.88 12.12 13.05
CA LEU A 110 14.09 11.19 13.84
C LEU A 110 15.09 10.73 14.87
N PRO A 111 14.92 11.08 16.16
CA PRO A 111 15.92 10.72 17.13
C PRO A 111 16.04 9.21 17.06
N GLU A 112 17.23 8.69 16.69
CA GLU A 112 17.69 7.45 17.29
C GLU A 112 17.45 7.68 18.78
N ALA A 113 16.43 7.02 19.32
CA ALA A 113 16.09 7.18 20.71
C ALA A 113 17.33 6.74 21.45
N ALA A 114 18.14 7.70 21.89
CA ALA A 114 19.31 7.38 22.68
C ALA A 114 18.76 6.57 23.85
N THR A 115 19.35 5.41 24.12
CA THR A 115 18.94 4.60 25.27
C THR A 115 19.91 4.88 26.39
N CYS A 116 19.39 5.02 27.61
CA CYS A 116 20.25 5.20 28.77
C CYS A 116 21.18 3.98 28.92
N PRO A 117 22.52 4.15 29.02
CA PRO A 117 23.45 3.01 29.13
C PRO A 117 23.24 2.18 30.41
N TYR A 118 22.58 2.75 31.44
CA TYR A 118 22.34 2.09 32.72
C TYR A 118 20.99 1.36 32.80
N CYS A 119 19.94 1.88 32.15
CA CYS A 119 18.58 1.33 32.28
C CYS A 119 17.89 1.01 30.95
N GLN A 120 18.58 1.24 29.83
CA GLN A 120 18.15 0.97 28.45
C GLN A 120 16.82 1.64 28.02
N LYS A 121 16.26 2.52 28.85
CA LYS A 121 15.06 3.30 28.53
C LYS A 121 15.40 4.42 27.54
N PRO A 122 14.48 4.76 26.62
CA PRO A 122 14.68 5.84 25.65
C PRO A 122 14.76 7.21 26.35
N ILE A 123 15.75 8.02 26.00
CA ILE A 123 15.92 9.41 26.45
C ILE A 123 15.43 10.36 25.36
N SER A 124 14.52 11.25 25.75
CA SER A 124 13.79 12.12 24.83
C SER A 124 14.60 13.33 24.33
N ARG A 125 15.82 13.60 24.85
CA ARG A 125 16.66 14.72 24.42
C ARG A 125 18.15 14.39 24.48
N LYS A 126 18.87 14.68 23.39
CA LYS A 126 20.35 14.59 23.27
C LYS A 126 21.12 15.46 24.29
N SER A 127 20.46 16.40 24.99
CA SER A 127 21.06 17.33 25.96
C SER A 127 20.64 17.08 27.42
N ALA A 128 20.00 15.95 27.72
CA ALA A 128 19.69 15.61 29.10
C ALA A 128 21.00 15.36 29.87
N LYS A 129 21.21 16.03 31.01
CA LYS A 129 22.38 15.80 31.88
C LYS A 129 22.19 14.57 32.78
N PHE A 130 20.96 14.05 32.87
CA PHE A 130 20.58 12.93 33.71
C PHE A 130 19.44 12.14 33.06
N CYS A 131 19.38 10.84 33.34
CA CYS A 131 18.34 9.96 32.85
C CYS A 131 17.04 10.16 33.66
N PRO A 132 15.90 10.51 33.02
CA PRO A 132 14.63 10.66 33.73
C PRO A 132 14.06 9.33 34.27
N GLY A 133 14.55 8.19 33.79
CA GLY A 133 14.06 6.86 34.18
C GLY A 133 14.80 6.24 35.37
N CYS A 134 16.08 6.55 35.57
CA CYS A 134 16.89 5.99 36.67
C CYS A 134 17.67 7.03 37.48
N GLY A 135 17.62 8.32 37.11
CA GLY A 135 18.31 9.40 37.82
C GLY A 135 19.82 9.49 37.58
N GLN A 136 20.42 8.53 36.86
CA GLN A 136 21.85 8.52 36.60
C GLN A 136 22.28 9.68 35.70
N LYS A 137 23.41 10.30 36.05
CA LYS A 137 24.02 11.35 35.24
C LYS A 137 24.68 10.71 34.01
N PHE A 138 24.50 11.31 32.82
CA PHE A 138 25.22 10.90 31.62
C PHE A 138 26.63 11.49 31.59
#